data_AF-A0ABD3JTZ3-F1
#
_entry.id   AF-A0ABD3JTZ3-F1
#
_cell.length_a   1.000
_cell.length_b   1.000
_cell.length_c   1.000
_cell.angle_alpha   90.00
_cell.angle_beta   90.00
_cell.angle_gamma   90.00
#
_symmetry.space_group_name_H-M   'P 1'
#
loop_
_entity.id
_entity.type
_entity.pdbx_description
1 polymer ?
#
loop_
_entity_poly.entity_id
_entity_poly.type
_entity_poly.pdbx_seq_one_letter_code
_entity_poly.pdbx_strand_id
1 'polypeptide(L)'
;MAVRLSRPFPLIGSGGSFTPNSRLSTTKPREICMASYHPSWKRDYTSVMIVPTGVGASIGGYAGDALPVARTLSSVVDCLISHPNVLNAAMLYWPMPNVLYVEGHALDQFAEGSWALQPVHQNKVGLVLDAAIEEELRVRHLQVADATRASLGLPVLEYIVTDTALEVEKWIDPENGHSTGRIKHPGALLRAVQTLVSRAKVNAIAVVGRFPDDDLDDTDDYRQGMGIDDIAGVEALISHLVVKEFQIPCAHAPAMSPLPLSLSLSPKSAAEELGYTFLPCVLAGLSNAPQYLVDKSEFMEKRCILSSDVDSVVLPIDACGGDGTLAFARRKNKPLIIVVEENETVLSDTPDKLQIEAVKVSNYWEAIGVIAAHKAGVLPDALRRNRIGNICSVSVAPPNGSAVASFASSAWSDVEASFRRHS
;
A
#
# COMPACT_ATOMS: atom_id res chain seq x y z
N MET A 1 47.40 -42.19 2.39
CA MET A 1 47.51 -43.18 1.29
C MET A 1 47.53 -42.43 -0.03
N ALA A 2 48.44 -42.81 -0.91
CA ALA A 2 48.95 -42.01 -2.02
C ALA A 2 48.57 -42.63 -3.38
N VAL A 3 48.25 -41.76 -4.35
CA VAL A 3 48.67 -41.77 -5.78
C VAL A 3 48.06 -42.79 -6.77
N ARG A 4 47.53 -42.27 -7.90
CA ARG A 4 47.98 -42.43 -9.32
C ARG A 4 46.99 -41.65 -10.24
N LEU A 5 47.35 -40.58 -10.98
CA LEU A 5 48.08 -40.46 -12.27
C LEU A 5 47.43 -41.32 -13.40
N SER A 6 47.02 -40.85 -14.59
CA SER A 6 47.74 -40.04 -15.61
C SER A 6 46.82 -39.54 -16.77
N ARG A 7 47.26 -38.47 -17.45
CA ARG A 7 46.84 -37.79 -18.73
C ARG A 7 47.12 -38.62 -20.03
N PRO A 8 47.10 -38.09 -21.30
CA PRO A 8 46.20 -37.18 -22.08
C PRO A 8 45.93 -37.60 -23.59
N PHE A 9 45.07 -36.83 -24.30
CA PHE A 9 44.94 -36.45 -25.75
C PHE A 9 45.49 -37.32 -26.94
N PRO A 10 44.87 -37.22 -28.14
CA PRO A 10 45.47 -36.38 -29.19
C PRO A 10 44.50 -35.60 -30.12
N LEU A 11 45.05 -34.55 -30.74
CA LEU A 11 44.57 -33.75 -31.88
C LEU A 11 44.99 -34.38 -33.22
N ILE A 12 44.12 -34.30 -34.24
CA ILE A 12 44.39 -34.35 -35.70
C ILE A 12 43.30 -33.43 -36.32
N GLY A 13 43.49 -32.52 -37.27
CA GLY A 13 44.56 -32.23 -38.22
C GLY A 13 43.93 -31.88 -39.59
N SER A 14 44.20 -30.66 -40.07
CA SER A 14 44.20 -30.16 -41.47
C SER A 14 42.94 -30.15 -42.37
N GLY A 15 42.51 -28.93 -42.75
CA GLY A 15 42.62 -28.36 -44.11
C GLY A 15 41.79 -28.95 -45.26
N GLY A 16 40.89 -28.13 -45.84
CA GLY A 16 40.30 -28.38 -47.16
C GLY A 16 39.17 -27.40 -47.51
N SER A 17 39.43 -26.51 -48.46
CA SER A 17 38.50 -25.53 -49.03
C SER A 17 37.36 -26.19 -49.82
N PHE A 18 36.11 -25.86 -49.54
CA PHE A 18 35.00 -25.97 -50.51
C PHE A 18 33.92 -24.94 -50.21
N THR A 19 33.75 -23.97 -51.11
CA THR A 19 32.51 -23.23 -51.28
C THR A 19 31.58 -24.04 -52.18
N PRO A 20 30.27 -24.05 -51.88
CA PRO A 20 29.36 -23.62 -52.93
C PRO A 20 28.29 -22.65 -52.41
N ASN A 21 28.05 -21.64 -53.23
CA ASN A 21 26.90 -20.76 -53.16
C ASN A 21 25.60 -21.58 -53.08
N SER A 22 24.81 -21.37 -52.05
CA SER A 22 23.35 -21.48 -52.16
C SER A 22 22.70 -20.38 -51.33
N ARG A 23 22.03 -19.47 -52.03
CA ARG A 23 21.16 -18.45 -51.44
C ARG A 23 19.98 -19.18 -50.79
N LEU A 24 19.95 -19.21 -49.46
CA LEU A 24 18.71 -19.42 -48.73
C LEU A 24 18.36 -18.14 -47.98
N SER A 25 17.22 -17.59 -48.39
CA SER A 25 16.52 -16.46 -47.79
C SER A 25 16.27 -16.70 -46.30
N THR A 26 17.07 -16.08 -45.44
CA THR A 26 16.78 -15.98 -44.01
C THR A 26 15.81 -14.84 -43.76
N THR A 27 14.52 -15.07 -43.96
CA THR A 27 13.48 -14.25 -43.33
C THR A 27 13.39 -14.66 -41.87
N LYS A 28 14.21 -14.03 -41.02
CA LYS A 28 13.98 -14.03 -39.57
C LYS A 28 12.64 -13.33 -39.32
N PRO A 29 11.69 -13.92 -38.58
CA PRO A 29 10.59 -13.14 -38.06
C PRO A 29 11.20 -12.11 -37.12
N ARG A 30 11.04 -10.82 -37.43
CA ARG A 30 11.16 -9.78 -36.42
C ARG A 30 10.00 -10.04 -35.46
N GLU A 31 10.28 -10.70 -34.34
CA GLU A 31 9.46 -10.53 -33.15
C GLU A 31 9.54 -9.05 -32.79
N ILE A 32 8.55 -8.31 -33.25
CA ILE A 32 8.27 -6.98 -32.76
C ILE A 32 7.71 -7.23 -31.36
N CYS A 33 8.57 -7.10 -30.36
CA CYS A 33 8.15 -6.94 -28.98
C CYS A 33 7.23 -5.73 -28.96
N MET A 34 5.92 -5.95 -28.97
CA MET A 34 4.94 -4.91 -28.68
C MET A 34 5.06 -4.59 -27.20
N ALA A 35 6.06 -3.80 -26.83
CA ALA A 35 5.88 -2.87 -25.74
C ALA A 35 4.81 -1.90 -26.27
N SER A 36 3.55 -2.19 -25.97
CA SER A 36 2.40 -1.38 -26.32
C SER A 36 2.47 -0.05 -25.56
N TYR A 37 3.37 0.83 -25.99
CA TYR A 37 3.23 2.27 -25.80
C TYR A 37 2.08 2.71 -26.70
N HIS A 38 0.85 2.47 -26.24
CA HIS A 38 -0.26 3.26 -26.72
C HIS A 38 -0.02 4.68 -26.22
N PRO A 39 0.06 5.71 -27.08
CA PRO A 39 -0.09 7.08 -26.60
C PRO A 39 -1.48 7.13 -25.95
N SER A 40 -1.54 7.18 -24.62
CA SER A 40 -2.83 7.24 -23.93
C SER A 40 -3.38 8.65 -24.15
N TRP A 41 -4.55 8.74 -24.77
CA TRP A 41 -5.31 9.99 -24.88
C TRP A 41 -6.06 10.29 -23.57
N LYS A 42 -5.90 9.41 -22.57
CA LYS A 42 -6.49 9.49 -21.24
C LYS A 42 -5.36 9.63 -20.23
N ARG A 43 -5.58 10.48 -19.22
CA ARG A 43 -4.69 10.58 -18.06
C ARG A 43 -4.60 9.22 -17.34
N ASP A 44 -3.48 8.99 -16.66
CA ASP A 44 -3.30 7.81 -15.82
C ASP A 44 -4.39 7.76 -14.74
N TYR A 45 -4.94 6.56 -14.53
CA TYR A 45 -5.92 6.28 -13.50
C TYR A 45 -5.20 5.95 -12.19
N THR A 46 -5.34 6.82 -11.19
CA THR A 46 -4.68 6.68 -9.89
C THR A 46 -5.68 6.26 -8.82
N SER A 47 -5.40 5.16 -8.12
CA SER A 47 -6.20 4.74 -6.97
C SER A 47 -5.39 4.79 -5.69
N VAL A 48 -6.06 5.08 -4.58
CA VAL A 48 -5.51 4.94 -3.22
C VAL A 48 -6.15 3.73 -2.55
N MET A 49 -5.36 2.89 -1.90
CA MET A 49 -5.83 1.81 -1.03
C MET A 49 -5.43 2.13 0.41
N ILE A 50 -6.40 2.13 1.31
CA ILE A 50 -6.21 2.46 2.72
C ILE A 50 -6.71 1.29 3.55
N VAL A 51 -5.85 0.75 4.42
CA VAL A 51 -6.24 -0.12 5.53
C VAL A 51 -5.59 0.44 6.79
N PRO A 52 -6.35 1.11 7.68
CA PRO A 52 -5.76 1.73 8.85
C PRO A 52 -4.97 0.74 9.70
N THR A 53 -3.84 1.18 10.22
CA THR A 53 -2.96 0.36 11.05
C THR A 53 -3.55 0.22 12.46
N GLY A 54 -3.45 -0.97 13.07
CA GLY A 54 -3.80 -1.18 14.47
C GLY A 54 -5.29 -1.23 14.81
N VAL A 55 -6.18 -1.29 13.81
CA VAL A 55 -7.65 -1.31 14.02
C VAL A 55 -8.29 -2.68 13.83
N GLY A 56 -7.47 -3.75 13.71
CA GLY A 56 -7.99 -5.11 13.54
C GLY A 56 -8.76 -5.33 12.25
N ALA A 57 -8.29 -4.75 11.13
CA ALA A 57 -8.95 -4.93 9.84
C ALA A 57 -8.98 -6.41 9.42
N SER A 58 -10.15 -6.88 8.98
CA SER A 58 -10.35 -8.27 8.57
C SER A 58 -9.43 -8.70 7.41
N ILE A 59 -9.03 -7.74 6.56
CA ILE A 59 -8.00 -7.86 5.53
C ILE A 59 -7.07 -6.63 5.65
N GLY A 60 -5.78 -6.87 5.87
CA GLY A 60 -4.77 -5.84 6.11
C GLY A 60 -4.53 -5.53 7.60
N GLY A 61 -5.11 -6.35 8.48
CA GLY A 61 -4.83 -6.32 9.93
C GLY A 61 -3.67 -7.22 10.35
N TYR A 62 -3.07 -7.99 9.42
CA TYR A 62 -1.93 -8.85 9.66
C TYR A 62 -0.80 -8.52 8.68
N ALA A 63 0.45 -8.85 9.02
CA ALA A 63 1.59 -8.53 8.16
C ALA A 63 1.46 -9.14 6.75
N GLY A 64 1.04 -8.32 5.78
CA GLY A 64 1.00 -8.67 4.36
C GLY A 64 -0.27 -9.33 3.85
N ASP A 65 -1.31 -9.51 4.66
CA ASP A 65 -2.54 -10.20 4.23
C ASP A 65 -3.39 -9.35 3.26
N ALA A 66 -3.18 -8.03 3.21
CA ALA A 66 -3.72 -7.14 2.17
C ALA A 66 -2.86 -7.03 0.89
N LEU A 67 -1.63 -7.59 0.87
CA LEU A 67 -0.74 -7.53 -0.29
C LEU A 67 -1.36 -8.17 -1.56
N PRO A 68 -2.12 -9.29 -1.49
CA PRO A 68 -2.83 -9.83 -2.66
C PRO A 68 -3.87 -8.87 -3.25
N VAL A 69 -4.55 -8.10 -2.39
CA VAL A 69 -5.51 -7.07 -2.83
C VAL A 69 -4.78 -5.95 -3.56
N ALA A 70 -3.71 -5.41 -2.96
CA ALA A 70 -2.88 -4.37 -3.58
C ALA A 70 -2.29 -4.82 -4.92
N ARG A 71 -1.82 -6.08 -5.00
CA ARG A 71 -1.32 -6.68 -6.24
C ARG A 71 -2.39 -6.80 -7.32
N THR A 72 -3.61 -7.16 -6.93
CA THR A 72 -4.69 -7.29 -7.91
C THR A 72 -5.15 -5.92 -8.38
N LEU A 73 -5.28 -4.94 -7.48
CA LEU A 73 -5.61 -3.56 -7.82
C LEU A 73 -4.57 -2.93 -8.74
N SER A 74 -3.27 -3.11 -8.45
CA SER A 74 -2.18 -2.58 -9.28
C SER A 74 -2.16 -3.15 -10.70
N SER A 75 -2.76 -4.31 -10.94
CA SER A 75 -2.92 -4.86 -12.29
C SER A 75 -4.03 -4.17 -13.11
N VAL A 76 -4.94 -3.44 -12.44
CA VAL A 76 -6.09 -2.78 -13.06
C VAL A 76 -5.86 -1.28 -13.20
N VAL A 77 -5.23 -0.63 -12.23
CA VAL A 77 -4.96 0.82 -12.22
C VAL A 77 -3.63 1.17 -12.87
N ASP A 78 -3.44 2.43 -13.27
CA ASP A 78 -2.16 2.87 -13.84
C ASP A 78 -1.16 3.25 -12.73
N CYS A 79 -1.66 3.77 -11.59
CA CYS A 79 -0.89 4.03 -10.38
C CYS A 79 -1.71 3.64 -9.14
N LEU A 80 -1.13 2.86 -8.23
CA LEU A 80 -1.70 2.55 -6.93
C LEU A 80 -0.88 3.23 -5.84
N ILE A 81 -1.51 4.02 -4.98
CA ILE A 81 -0.90 4.58 -3.78
C ILE A 81 -1.38 3.74 -2.60
N SER A 82 -0.44 3.24 -1.80
CA SER A 82 -0.75 2.48 -0.58
C SER A 82 0.37 2.64 0.44
N HIS A 83 0.13 2.19 1.66
CA HIS A 83 1.02 2.43 2.79
C HIS A 83 1.71 1.15 3.29
N PRO A 84 2.77 1.28 4.12
CA PRO A 84 3.57 0.17 4.64
C PRO A 84 2.74 -1.01 5.16
N ASN A 85 1.72 -0.76 5.99
CA ASN A 85 0.88 -1.82 6.58
C ASN A 85 0.21 -2.74 5.53
N VAL A 86 -0.10 -2.26 4.32
CA VAL A 86 -0.63 -3.09 3.24
C VAL A 86 0.48 -3.82 2.47
N LEU A 87 1.65 -3.19 2.34
CA LEU A 87 2.70 -3.60 1.40
C LEU A 87 3.80 -4.46 2.05
N ASN A 88 3.97 -4.35 3.36
CA ASN A 88 4.95 -5.08 4.15
C ASN A 88 4.38 -6.43 4.59
N ALA A 89 5.18 -7.48 4.45
CA ALA A 89 4.82 -8.84 4.85
C ALA A 89 6.02 -9.52 5.54
N ALA A 90 6.63 -8.81 6.49
CA ALA A 90 7.86 -9.19 7.19
C ALA A 90 9.03 -9.52 6.22
N MET A 91 9.32 -10.81 6.02
CA MET A 91 10.35 -11.26 5.06
C MET A 91 9.86 -11.29 3.61
N LEU A 92 8.56 -11.26 3.40
CA LEU A 92 7.94 -11.28 2.09
C LEU A 92 7.70 -9.84 1.60
N TYR A 93 7.91 -9.63 0.31
CA TYR A 93 7.47 -8.45 -0.40
C TYR A 93 7.22 -8.84 -1.85
N TRP A 94 6.33 -8.12 -2.53
CA TRP A 94 6.02 -8.38 -3.94
C TRP A 94 6.36 -7.15 -4.79
N PRO A 95 7.27 -7.27 -5.77
CA PRO A 95 7.59 -6.16 -6.66
C PRO A 95 6.37 -5.75 -7.50
N MET A 96 5.94 -4.49 -7.36
CA MET A 96 4.87 -3.90 -8.16
C MET A 96 5.35 -2.55 -8.71
N PRO A 97 5.61 -2.44 -10.03
CA PRO A 97 6.31 -1.28 -10.59
C PRO A 97 5.48 0.01 -10.59
N ASN A 98 4.16 -0.09 -10.43
CA ASN A 98 3.22 1.03 -10.45
C ASN A 98 2.57 1.28 -9.07
N VAL A 99 3.22 0.83 -7.99
CA VAL A 99 2.75 1.07 -6.62
C VAL A 99 3.67 2.08 -5.93
N LEU A 100 3.08 3.10 -5.31
CA LEU A 100 3.78 4.07 -4.49
C LEU A 100 3.62 3.73 -3.01
N TYR A 101 4.76 3.54 -2.36
CA TYR A 101 4.89 3.21 -0.94
C TYR A 101 4.89 4.50 -0.10
N VAL A 102 3.73 4.87 0.46
CA VAL A 102 3.53 6.17 1.13
C VAL A 102 3.15 5.95 2.58
N GLU A 103 3.91 6.51 3.51
CA GLU A 103 3.60 6.44 4.95
C GLU A 103 2.26 7.14 5.27
N GLY A 104 1.57 6.70 6.33
CA GLY A 104 0.20 7.13 6.66
C GLY A 104 0.05 8.65 6.81
N HIS A 105 0.93 9.31 7.58
CA HIS A 105 0.90 10.78 7.69
C HIS A 105 1.12 11.47 6.35
N ALA A 106 2.09 10.99 5.56
CA ALA A 106 2.33 11.53 4.23
C ALA A 106 1.11 11.35 3.32
N LEU A 107 0.38 10.24 3.46
CA LEU A 107 -0.85 9.98 2.73
C LEU A 107 -1.96 10.97 3.13
N ASP A 108 -2.10 11.28 4.41
CA ASP A 108 -3.04 12.29 4.90
C ASP A 108 -2.70 13.68 4.33
N GLN A 109 -1.42 14.10 4.44
CA GLN A 109 -0.95 15.38 3.91
C GLN A 109 -1.08 15.46 2.38
N PHE A 110 -0.87 14.35 1.69
CA PHE A 110 -1.15 14.23 0.26
C PHE A 110 -2.65 14.42 -0.02
N ALA A 111 -3.53 13.69 0.68
CA ALA A 111 -4.98 13.77 0.48
C ALA A 111 -5.53 15.20 0.69
N GLU A 112 -5.00 15.93 1.68
CA GLU A 112 -5.28 17.35 1.93
C GLU A 112 -4.84 18.29 0.78
N GLY A 113 -3.94 17.81 -0.10
CA GLY A 113 -3.29 18.63 -1.13
C GLY A 113 -2.22 19.57 -0.55
N SER A 114 -1.76 19.29 0.67
CA SER A 114 -0.62 19.97 1.29
C SER A 114 0.68 19.48 0.66
N TRP A 115 0.79 18.18 0.39
CA TRP A 115 1.97 17.55 -0.22
C TRP A 115 1.67 16.96 -1.60
N ALA A 116 2.70 16.87 -2.43
CA ALA A 116 2.69 16.10 -3.67
C ALA A 116 3.68 14.93 -3.58
N LEU A 117 3.42 13.86 -4.34
CA LEU A 117 4.28 12.68 -4.37
C LEU A 117 5.16 12.74 -5.62
N GLN A 118 6.48 12.67 -5.45
CA GLN A 118 7.43 12.61 -6.54
C GLN A 118 7.97 11.18 -6.67
N PRO A 119 7.53 10.40 -7.68
CA PRO A 119 8.14 9.11 -7.97
C PRO A 119 9.65 9.22 -8.21
N VAL A 120 10.39 8.24 -7.73
CA VAL A 120 11.85 8.18 -7.85
C VAL A 120 12.28 6.87 -8.49
N HIS A 121 13.47 6.88 -9.10
CA HIS A 121 14.07 5.63 -9.55
C HIS A 121 14.65 4.83 -8.38
N GLN A 122 15.28 5.52 -7.43
CA GLN A 122 15.96 4.90 -6.30
C GLN A 122 16.19 5.94 -5.18
N ASN A 123 15.94 5.54 -3.93
CA ASN A 123 16.28 6.31 -2.74
C ASN A 123 17.69 5.95 -2.21
N LYS A 124 18.16 6.69 -1.23
CA LYS A 124 19.32 6.38 -0.39
C LYS A 124 18.79 6.16 1.01
N VAL A 125 18.75 4.90 1.44
CA VAL A 125 18.09 4.50 2.70
C VAL A 125 19.11 4.54 3.84
N GLY A 126 18.77 5.24 4.92
CA GLY A 126 19.49 5.19 6.20
C GLY A 126 18.77 4.30 7.21
N LEU A 127 19.52 3.58 8.04
CA LEU A 127 18.98 2.66 9.05
C LEU A 127 19.21 3.21 10.46
N VAL A 128 18.13 3.43 11.22
CA VAL A 128 18.21 3.75 12.65
C VAL A 128 17.92 2.48 13.45
N LEU A 129 18.81 2.15 14.38
CA LEU A 129 18.66 1.03 15.32
C LEU A 129 18.50 1.59 16.73
N ASP A 130 17.48 1.15 17.45
CA ASP A 130 17.31 1.51 18.85
C ASP A 130 18.46 0.96 19.71
N ALA A 131 18.98 1.79 20.63
CA ALA A 131 20.02 1.44 21.59
C ALA A 131 19.63 0.27 22.49
N ALA A 132 18.33 0.08 22.74
CA ALA A 132 17.81 -1.02 23.56
C ALA A 132 17.88 -2.40 22.86
N ILE A 133 18.09 -2.45 21.54
CA ILE A 133 18.20 -3.73 20.82
C ILE A 133 19.46 -4.46 21.30
N GLU A 134 19.26 -5.68 21.77
CA GLU A 134 20.29 -6.61 22.21
C GLU A 134 21.30 -6.90 21.09
N GLU A 135 22.53 -7.22 21.45
CA GLU A 135 23.64 -7.38 20.49
C GLU A 135 23.31 -8.41 19.40
N GLU A 136 22.74 -9.56 19.77
CA GLU A 136 22.39 -10.60 18.80
C GLU A 136 21.29 -10.13 17.82
N LEU A 137 20.19 -9.56 18.34
CA LEU A 137 19.12 -9.03 17.50
C LEU A 137 19.64 -7.92 16.58
N ARG A 138 20.52 -7.05 17.10
CA ARG A 138 21.13 -5.98 16.30
C ARG A 138 21.95 -6.54 15.15
N VAL A 139 22.77 -7.57 15.39
CA VAL A 139 23.55 -8.23 14.34
C VAL A 139 22.63 -8.85 13.29
N ARG A 140 21.52 -9.47 13.68
CA ARG A 140 20.52 -10.02 12.73
C ARG A 140 19.93 -8.94 11.83
N HIS A 141 19.62 -7.76 12.35
CA HIS A 141 19.13 -6.62 11.55
C HIS A 141 20.21 -6.09 10.59
N LEU A 142 21.46 -6.00 11.04
CA LEU A 142 22.59 -5.61 10.17
C LEU A 142 22.83 -6.64 9.06
N GLN A 143 22.71 -7.94 9.35
CA GLN A 143 22.78 -8.99 8.34
C GLN A 143 21.67 -8.87 7.29
N VAL A 144 20.46 -8.43 7.67
CA VAL A 144 19.40 -8.13 6.70
C VAL A 144 19.77 -6.94 5.82
N ALA A 145 20.33 -5.87 6.39
CA ALA A 145 20.81 -4.73 5.61
C ALA A 145 21.89 -5.15 4.61
N ASP A 146 22.88 -5.94 5.02
CA ASP A 146 23.92 -6.47 4.13
C ASP A 146 23.36 -7.45 3.09
N ALA A 147 22.44 -8.34 3.47
CA ALA A 147 21.83 -9.30 2.57
C ALA A 147 20.99 -8.63 1.48
N THR A 148 20.20 -7.60 1.83
CA THR A 148 19.41 -6.83 0.86
C THR A 148 20.29 -6.00 -0.06
N ARG A 149 21.38 -5.42 0.44
CA ARG A 149 22.41 -4.77 -0.40
C ARG A 149 23.02 -5.75 -1.40
N ALA A 150 23.44 -6.93 -0.93
CA ALA A 150 24.15 -7.90 -1.76
C ALA A 150 23.23 -8.67 -2.74
N SER A 151 22.02 -9.02 -2.31
CA SER A 151 21.14 -9.93 -3.06
C SER A 151 20.08 -9.20 -3.89
N LEU A 152 19.59 -8.06 -3.38
CA LEU A 152 18.55 -7.27 -4.04
C LEU A 152 19.10 -5.96 -4.66
N GLY A 153 20.36 -5.61 -4.36
CA GLY A 153 20.97 -4.38 -4.85
C GLY A 153 20.43 -3.11 -4.18
N LEU A 154 19.88 -3.22 -2.97
CA LEU A 154 19.23 -2.07 -2.32
C LEU A 154 20.25 -1.02 -1.82
N PRO A 155 19.93 0.27 -1.93
CA PRO A 155 20.82 1.40 -1.63
C PRO A 155 20.83 1.78 -0.14
N VAL A 156 21.03 0.80 0.75
CA VAL A 156 21.11 1.04 2.21
C VAL A 156 22.51 1.56 2.54
N LEU A 157 22.68 2.84 2.87
CA LEU A 157 24.01 3.47 2.88
C LEU A 157 24.73 3.39 4.23
N GLU A 158 24.07 3.85 5.28
CA GLU A 158 24.64 3.97 6.61
C GLU A 158 23.60 3.59 7.65
N TYR A 159 24.07 3.09 8.79
CA TYR A 159 23.25 2.88 9.97
C TYR A 159 23.76 3.70 11.15
N ILE A 160 22.87 4.01 12.08
CA ILE A 160 23.20 4.66 13.34
C ILE A 160 22.43 3.97 14.46
N VAL A 161 23.03 3.87 15.64
CA VAL A 161 22.35 3.45 16.87
C VAL A 161 21.93 4.72 17.62
N THR A 162 20.70 4.77 18.14
CA THR A 162 20.26 5.91 18.96
C THR A 162 21.17 6.09 20.17
N ASP A 163 21.28 7.32 20.68
CA ASP A 163 22.11 7.63 21.85
C ASP A 163 21.43 7.26 23.17
N THR A 164 20.13 6.98 23.14
CA THR A 164 19.31 6.55 24.27
C THR A 164 18.27 5.56 23.75
N ALA A 165 17.91 4.59 24.58
CA ALA A 165 16.82 3.65 24.29
C ALA A 165 15.52 4.41 24.00
N LEU A 166 14.71 3.94 23.04
CA LEU A 166 13.42 4.59 22.76
C LEU A 166 12.40 4.34 23.88
N GLU A 167 12.52 3.19 24.55
CA GLU A 167 11.59 2.69 25.57
C GLU A 167 10.15 2.71 25.04
N VAL A 168 9.88 1.78 24.13
CA VAL A 168 8.56 1.56 23.52
C VAL A 168 7.60 0.99 24.57
N GLU A 169 6.42 1.59 24.67
CA GLU A 169 5.27 1.09 25.42
C GLU A 169 4.09 0.94 24.47
N LYS A 170 3.36 -0.17 24.58
CA LYS A 170 2.23 -0.52 23.72
C LYS A 170 1.02 -0.94 24.56
N TRP A 171 -0.19 -0.70 24.06
CA TRP A 171 -1.43 -1.16 24.67
C TRP A 171 -2.60 -1.11 23.67
N ILE A 172 -3.64 -1.91 23.92
CA ILE A 172 -4.95 -1.74 23.28
C ILE A 172 -5.74 -0.69 24.07
N ASP A 173 -6.27 0.31 23.37
CA ASP A 173 -7.12 1.32 24.00
C ASP A 173 -8.45 0.67 24.45
N PRO A 174 -8.80 0.75 25.75
CA PRO A 174 -9.97 0.07 26.30
C PRO A 174 -11.30 0.70 25.87
N GLU A 175 -11.31 1.95 25.39
CA GLU A 175 -12.55 2.65 25.00
C GLU A 175 -12.95 2.34 23.56
N ASN A 176 -11.98 2.21 22.66
CA ASN A 176 -12.21 2.10 21.21
C ASN A 176 -11.58 0.86 20.56
N GLY A 177 -10.80 0.09 21.31
CA GLY A 177 -10.27 -1.21 20.89
C GLY A 177 -9.11 -1.19 19.90
N HIS A 178 -8.57 -0.03 19.51
CA HIS A 178 -7.41 0.00 18.59
C HIS A 178 -6.07 -0.08 19.35
N SER A 179 -5.05 -0.61 18.68
CA SER A 179 -3.68 -0.60 19.17
C SER A 179 -3.08 0.80 19.15
N THR A 180 -2.42 1.18 20.25
CA THR A 180 -1.74 2.46 20.39
C THR A 180 -0.53 2.32 21.34
N GLY A 181 0.19 3.41 21.54
CA GLY A 181 1.23 3.44 22.56
C GLY A 181 2.09 4.70 22.53
N ARG A 182 3.35 4.59 22.97
CA ARG A 182 4.30 5.69 22.97
C ARG A 182 5.76 5.25 22.98
N ILE A 183 6.65 6.18 22.64
CA ILE A 183 8.08 6.10 22.93
C ILE A 183 8.43 7.16 23.98
N LYS A 184 9.21 6.82 25.00
CA LYS A 184 9.57 7.79 26.05
C LYS A 184 10.61 8.80 25.59
N HIS A 185 11.48 8.41 24.66
CA HIS A 185 12.61 9.24 24.22
C HIS A 185 12.56 9.60 22.72
N PRO A 186 11.50 10.28 22.24
CA PRO A 186 11.36 10.63 20.81
C PRO A 186 12.52 11.49 20.29
N GLY A 187 13.12 12.32 21.15
CA GLY A 187 14.28 13.14 20.79
C GLY A 187 15.51 12.31 20.39
N ALA A 188 15.69 11.10 20.92
CA ALA A 188 16.79 10.21 20.56
C ALA A 188 16.65 9.73 19.09
N LEU A 189 15.43 9.37 18.70
CA LEU A 189 15.10 9.03 17.31
C LEU A 189 15.38 10.21 16.37
N LEU A 190 14.85 11.40 16.69
CA LEU A 190 15.02 12.59 15.85
C LEU A 190 16.50 12.97 15.68
N ARG A 191 17.31 12.91 16.75
CA ARG A 191 18.76 13.18 16.66
C ARG A 191 19.49 12.17 15.75
N ALA A 192 19.13 10.89 15.85
CA ALA A 192 19.69 9.83 15.02
C ALA A 192 19.36 10.06 13.53
N VAL A 193 18.09 10.32 13.21
CA VAL A 193 17.64 10.64 11.85
C VAL A 193 18.33 11.89 11.31
N GLN A 194 18.35 12.97 12.10
CA GLN A 194 19.00 14.23 11.71
C GLN A 194 20.47 14.01 11.35
N THR A 195 21.16 13.12 12.07
CA THR A 195 22.56 12.78 11.80
C THR A 195 22.71 12.06 10.46
N LEU A 196 21.89 11.06 10.18
CA LEU A 196 21.91 10.35 8.88
C LEU A 196 21.59 11.31 7.73
N VAL A 197 20.55 12.12 7.84
CA VAL A 197 20.15 13.08 6.79
C VAL A 197 21.26 14.10 6.53
N SER A 198 21.85 14.67 7.60
CA SER A 198 22.86 15.72 7.46
C SER A 198 24.22 15.20 6.99
N ARG A 199 24.67 14.04 7.49
CA ARG A 199 26.01 13.48 7.21
C ARG A 199 26.03 12.51 6.04
N ALA A 200 25.16 11.50 6.06
CA ALA A 200 25.11 10.44 5.05
C ALA A 200 24.31 10.85 3.80
N LYS A 201 23.58 11.98 3.86
CA LYS A 201 22.74 12.49 2.76
C LYS A 201 21.73 11.44 2.25
N VAL A 202 21.20 10.65 3.18
CA VAL A 202 20.07 9.75 2.94
C VAL A 202 18.79 10.56 2.72
N ASN A 203 17.85 10.00 1.97
CA ASN A 203 16.55 10.63 1.66
C ASN A 203 15.37 9.68 1.92
N ALA A 204 15.60 8.56 2.61
CA ALA A 204 14.59 7.68 3.17
C ALA A 204 15.15 7.01 4.42
N ILE A 205 14.30 6.71 5.40
CA ILE A 205 14.70 6.18 6.71
C ILE A 205 13.96 4.88 7.02
N ALA A 206 14.70 3.84 7.36
CA ALA A 206 14.16 2.68 8.06
C ALA A 206 14.48 2.82 9.55
N VAL A 207 13.47 2.67 10.41
CA VAL A 207 13.65 2.67 11.87
C VAL A 207 13.39 1.27 12.41
N VAL A 208 14.30 0.78 13.24
CA VAL A 208 14.11 -0.45 14.01
C VAL A 208 14.05 -0.09 15.49
N GLY A 209 12.86 -0.18 16.09
CA GLY A 209 12.64 0.01 17.52
C GLY A 209 12.70 -1.32 18.28
N ARG A 210 13.21 -1.33 19.52
CA ARG A 210 13.05 -2.50 20.41
C ARG A 210 11.68 -2.43 21.07
N PHE A 211 10.82 -3.39 20.76
CA PHE A 211 9.48 -3.48 21.34
C PHE A 211 9.52 -4.35 22.60
N PRO A 212 8.62 -4.21 23.57
CA PRO A 212 8.45 -5.20 24.63
C PRO A 212 8.17 -6.57 24.03
N ASP A 213 8.77 -7.63 24.61
CA ASP A 213 8.45 -9.00 24.21
C ASP A 213 7.05 -9.38 24.71
N ASP A 214 6.33 -10.17 23.93
CA ASP A 214 4.98 -10.60 24.25
C ASP A 214 4.96 -11.70 25.30
N ASP A 215 4.01 -11.59 26.23
CA ASP A 215 3.58 -12.73 27.01
C ASP A 215 2.75 -13.66 26.09
N LEU A 216 3.05 -14.96 26.11
CA LEU A 216 2.45 -15.94 25.19
C LEU A 216 0.92 -16.02 25.31
N ASP A 217 0.37 -15.68 26.47
CA ASP A 217 -1.07 -15.68 26.74
C ASP A 217 -1.78 -14.47 26.11
N ASP A 218 -1.07 -13.35 25.85
CA ASP A 218 -1.66 -12.09 25.37
C ASP A 218 -1.76 -12.02 23.83
N THR A 219 -1.07 -12.91 23.09
CA THR A 219 -0.98 -12.86 21.62
C THR A 219 -1.64 -14.02 20.87
N ASP A 220 -2.26 -14.97 21.57
CA ASP A 220 -2.81 -16.17 20.90
C ASP A 220 -3.89 -15.81 19.88
N ASP A 221 -4.81 -14.91 20.21
CA ASP A 221 -5.88 -14.49 19.28
C ASP A 221 -5.34 -13.85 17.99
N TYR A 222 -4.34 -12.98 18.09
CA TYR A 222 -3.70 -12.38 16.91
C TYR A 222 -3.02 -13.47 16.06
N ARG A 223 -2.27 -14.38 16.68
CA ARG A 223 -1.59 -15.47 15.98
C ARG A 223 -2.57 -16.48 15.37
N GLN A 224 -3.77 -16.63 15.94
CA GLN A 224 -4.89 -17.38 15.36
C GLN A 224 -5.67 -16.61 14.28
N GLY A 225 -5.31 -15.36 13.98
CA GLY A 225 -5.95 -14.56 12.94
C GLY A 225 -7.32 -14.00 13.34
N MET A 226 -7.55 -13.80 14.64
CA MET A 226 -8.77 -13.25 15.23
C MET A 226 -8.54 -11.97 16.05
N GLY A 227 -7.30 -11.70 16.46
CA GLY A 227 -6.93 -10.57 17.30
C GLY A 227 -6.40 -9.37 16.54
N ILE A 228 -6.10 -8.31 17.29
CA ILE A 228 -5.54 -7.04 16.83
C ILE A 228 -4.03 -7.08 17.07
N ASP A 229 -3.27 -6.61 16.09
CA ASP A 229 -1.85 -6.36 16.28
C ASP A 229 -1.66 -5.24 17.32
N ASP A 230 -1.10 -5.57 18.47
CA ASP A 230 -0.92 -4.65 19.59
C ASP A 230 0.33 -3.75 19.44
N ILE A 231 1.25 -4.06 18.53
CA ILE A 231 2.42 -3.24 18.22
C ILE A 231 2.13 -2.20 17.12
N ALA A 232 1.21 -2.51 16.22
CA ALA A 232 0.91 -1.74 15.01
C ALA A 232 0.72 -0.23 15.25
N GLY A 233 0.03 0.15 16.33
CA GLY A 233 -0.19 1.55 16.68
C GLY A 233 1.12 2.31 16.94
N VAL A 234 2.07 1.70 17.65
CA VAL A 234 3.35 2.35 17.96
C VAL A 234 4.28 2.38 16.75
N GLU A 235 4.23 1.36 15.89
CA GLU A 235 4.97 1.39 14.62
C GLU A 235 4.54 2.59 13.74
N ALA A 236 3.23 2.82 13.66
CA ALA A 236 2.67 3.98 12.97
C ALA A 236 3.16 5.28 13.62
N LEU A 237 3.13 5.41 14.95
CA LEU A 237 3.62 6.59 15.66
C LEU A 237 5.11 6.89 15.40
N ILE A 238 5.96 5.86 15.36
CA ILE A 238 7.40 6.02 15.12
C ILE A 238 7.68 6.58 13.72
N SER A 239 7.08 5.97 12.69
CA SER A 239 7.27 6.42 11.31
C SER A 239 6.63 7.80 11.06
N HIS A 240 5.42 8.03 11.60
CA HIS A 240 4.73 9.32 11.57
C HIS A 240 5.59 10.44 12.14
N LEU A 241 6.22 10.23 13.30
CA LEU A 241 7.09 11.23 13.94
C LEU A 241 8.25 11.65 13.02
N VAL A 242 8.89 10.71 12.35
CA VAL A 242 10.00 10.97 11.43
C VAL A 242 9.51 11.69 10.16
N VAL A 243 8.42 11.22 9.55
CA VAL A 243 7.86 11.83 8.34
C VAL A 243 7.42 13.26 8.60
N LYS A 244 6.76 13.51 9.74
CA LYS A 244 6.30 14.83 10.14
C LYS A 244 7.45 15.83 10.31
N GLU A 245 8.53 15.42 10.96
CA GLU A 245 9.67 16.29 11.25
C GLU A 245 10.56 16.52 10.01
N PHE A 246 10.86 15.46 9.27
CA PHE A 246 11.89 15.50 8.22
C PHE A 246 11.33 15.53 6.80
N GLN A 247 10.04 15.27 6.60
CA GLN A 247 9.36 15.30 5.30
C GLN A 247 10.02 14.40 4.24
N ILE A 248 10.57 13.27 4.68
CA ILE A 248 11.15 12.22 3.83
C ILE A 248 10.47 10.88 4.11
N PRO A 249 10.47 9.94 3.15
CA PRO A 249 9.92 8.60 3.37
C PRO A 249 10.52 7.91 4.59
N CYS A 250 9.64 7.36 5.43
CA CYS A 250 10.04 6.56 6.57
C CYS A 250 9.12 5.35 6.71
N ALA A 251 9.68 4.23 7.16
CA ALA A 251 8.93 3.07 7.60
C ALA A 251 9.65 2.39 8.76
N HIS A 252 8.89 1.57 9.48
CA HIS A 252 9.33 0.94 10.72
C HIS A 252 9.35 -0.58 10.59
N ALA A 253 10.25 -1.22 11.32
CA ALA A 253 10.22 -2.66 11.60
C ALA A 253 10.49 -2.88 13.10
N PRO A 254 9.73 -3.73 13.80
CA PRO A 254 9.98 -4.01 15.21
C PRO A 254 11.17 -4.97 15.34
N ALA A 255 11.98 -4.76 16.37
CA ALA A 255 12.89 -5.76 16.91
C ALA A 255 12.24 -6.41 18.14
N MET A 256 11.99 -7.70 18.04
CA MET A 256 11.39 -8.53 19.08
C MET A 256 12.13 -9.86 19.17
N SER A 257 12.07 -10.48 20.35
CA SER A 257 12.55 -11.85 20.50
C SER A 257 11.66 -12.80 19.69
N PRO A 258 12.23 -13.80 18.99
CA PRO A 258 11.42 -14.77 18.27
C PRO A 258 10.57 -15.58 19.25
N LEU A 259 9.30 -15.76 18.91
CA LEU A 259 8.40 -16.59 19.69
C LEU A 259 8.72 -18.09 19.47
N PRO A 260 8.34 -18.97 20.42
CA PRO A 260 8.39 -20.40 20.20
C PRO A 260 7.52 -20.82 19.00
N LEU A 261 7.94 -21.88 18.32
CA LEU A 261 7.21 -22.49 17.21
C LEU A 261 5.78 -22.84 17.64
N SER A 262 4.80 -22.36 16.88
CA SER A 262 3.39 -22.74 17.02
C SER A 262 2.95 -23.67 15.89
N LEU A 263 2.24 -24.75 16.22
CA LEU A 263 1.68 -25.69 15.24
C LEU A 263 0.28 -25.30 14.77
N SER A 264 -0.38 -24.35 15.46
CA SER A 264 -1.74 -23.89 15.19
C SER A 264 -1.76 -22.48 14.59
N LEU A 265 -0.66 -22.02 13.98
CA LEU A 265 -0.59 -20.66 13.46
C LEU A 265 -1.56 -20.42 12.29
N SER A 266 -2.21 -19.26 12.29
CA SER A 266 -3.03 -18.83 11.16
C SER A 266 -2.17 -18.51 9.93
N PRO A 267 -2.62 -18.87 8.72
CA PRO A 267 -1.96 -18.41 7.49
C PRO A 267 -1.84 -16.89 7.37
N LYS A 268 -2.70 -16.11 8.06
CA LYS A 268 -2.67 -14.64 8.03
C LYS A 268 -1.46 -14.06 8.76
N SER A 269 -1.03 -14.67 9.87
CA SER A 269 0.11 -14.24 10.69
C SER A 269 1.42 -14.96 10.34
N ALA A 270 1.36 -15.99 9.49
CA ALA A 270 2.50 -16.85 9.17
C ALA A 270 3.71 -16.13 8.53
N ALA A 271 3.50 -14.98 7.90
CA ALA A 271 4.59 -14.20 7.31
C ALA A 271 5.62 -13.75 8.37
N GLU A 272 5.16 -13.50 9.59
CA GLU A 272 5.96 -12.98 10.71
C GLU A 272 6.92 -14.03 11.28
N GLU A 273 6.65 -15.33 11.08
CA GLU A 273 7.48 -16.44 11.54
C GLU A 273 8.62 -16.81 10.58
N LEU A 274 8.63 -16.25 9.36
CA LEU A 274 9.54 -16.70 8.31
C LEU A 274 11.01 -16.34 8.58
N GLY A 275 11.29 -15.52 9.59
CA GLY A 275 12.63 -15.33 10.13
C GLY A 275 12.67 -14.33 11.27
N TYR A 276 13.85 -13.77 11.50
CA TYR A 276 14.14 -13.08 12.76
C TYR A 276 13.80 -11.58 12.77
N THR A 277 13.45 -11.00 11.63
CA THR A 277 13.18 -9.57 11.50
C THR A 277 12.12 -9.29 10.44
N PHE A 278 11.47 -8.14 10.58
CA PHE A 278 10.48 -7.62 9.64
C PHE A 278 11.08 -6.62 8.63
N LEU A 279 12.38 -6.34 8.78
CA LEU A 279 13.11 -5.31 8.04
C LEU A 279 13.22 -5.53 6.51
N PRO A 280 13.22 -6.76 5.93
CA PRO A 280 13.41 -6.94 4.49
C PRO A 280 12.39 -6.20 3.63
N CYS A 281 11.09 -6.32 3.92
CA CYS A 281 10.04 -5.66 3.15
C CYS A 281 10.08 -4.13 3.28
N VAL A 282 10.43 -3.62 4.46
CA VAL A 282 10.63 -2.18 4.72
C VAL A 282 11.73 -1.61 3.84
N LEU A 283 12.90 -2.26 3.79
CA LEU A 283 14.00 -1.80 2.94
C LEU A 283 13.64 -1.85 1.45
N ALA A 284 12.92 -2.90 1.03
CA ALA A 284 12.44 -3.03 -0.35
C ALA A 284 11.48 -1.89 -0.72
N GLY A 285 10.47 -1.60 0.10
CA GLY A 285 9.50 -0.52 -0.13
C GLY A 285 10.13 0.87 -0.08
N LEU A 286 11.01 1.13 0.89
CA LEU A 286 11.70 2.43 0.99
C LEU A 286 12.67 2.69 -0.16
N SER A 287 13.17 1.65 -0.82
CA SER A 287 14.11 1.80 -1.93
C SER A 287 13.53 2.57 -3.12
N ASN A 288 12.20 2.55 -3.29
CA ASN A 288 11.48 3.24 -4.38
C ASN A 288 10.30 4.11 -3.91
N ALA A 289 10.10 4.28 -2.59
CA ALA A 289 9.09 5.17 -2.04
C ALA A 289 9.20 6.59 -2.65
N PRO A 290 8.08 7.23 -3.06
CA PRO A 290 8.12 8.56 -3.63
C PRO A 290 8.64 9.58 -2.61
N GLN A 291 9.35 10.60 -3.08
CA GLN A 291 9.72 11.73 -2.24
C GLN A 291 8.53 12.66 -2.05
N TYR A 292 8.49 13.36 -0.92
CA TYR A 292 7.41 14.28 -0.60
C TYR A 292 7.81 15.70 -0.99
N LEU A 293 6.97 16.36 -1.80
CA LEU A 293 7.13 17.77 -2.14
C LEU A 293 6.13 18.58 -1.33
N VAL A 294 6.63 19.54 -0.55
CA VAL A 294 5.81 20.39 0.33
C VAL A 294 5.69 21.82 -0.21
N ASP A 295 6.68 22.28 -0.98
CA ASP A 295 6.61 23.57 -1.65
C ASP A 295 5.82 23.46 -2.96
N LYS A 296 4.68 24.17 -3.02
CA LYS A 296 3.77 24.18 -4.18
C LYS A 296 4.42 24.72 -5.44
N SER A 297 5.46 25.55 -5.33
CA SER A 297 6.20 26.04 -6.50
C SER A 297 6.90 24.91 -7.24
N GLU A 298 7.36 23.88 -6.53
CA GLU A 298 8.04 22.72 -7.11
C GLU A 298 7.09 21.75 -7.84
N PHE A 299 5.78 21.84 -7.56
CA PHE A 299 4.78 20.93 -8.14
C PHE A 299 4.67 21.08 -9.65
N MET A 300 4.93 22.28 -10.18
CA MET A 300 4.80 22.58 -11.61
C MET A 300 6.05 22.19 -12.41
N GLU A 301 7.21 22.04 -11.76
CA GLU A 301 8.49 21.79 -12.42
C GLU A 301 8.84 20.30 -12.49
N LYS A 302 8.34 19.52 -11.53
CA LYS A 302 8.63 18.09 -11.39
C LYS A 302 7.43 17.26 -11.81
N ARG A 303 7.68 16.06 -12.35
CA ARG A 303 6.63 15.05 -12.60
C ARG A 303 6.15 14.49 -11.26
N CYS A 304 5.31 15.23 -10.55
CA CYS A 304 4.69 14.79 -9.30
C CYS A 304 3.23 14.36 -9.53
N ILE A 305 2.74 13.54 -8.62
CA ILE A 305 1.34 13.18 -8.49
C ILE A 305 0.74 14.08 -7.43
N LEU A 306 -0.35 14.74 -7.80
CA LEU A 306 -1.14 15.59 -6.93
C LEU A 306 -2.34 14.81 -6.43
N SER A 307 -2.92 15.25 -5.32
CA SER A 307 -4.16 14.66 -4.84
C SER A 307 -5.27 14.73 -5.88
N SER A 308 -5.28 15.77 -6.73
CA SER A 308 -6.25 15.93 -7.85
C SER A 308 -6.18 14.86 -8.92
N ASP A 309 -5.09 14.09 -8.95
CA ASP A 309 -4.90 13.02 -9.91
C ASP A 309 -5.53 11.69 -9.43
N VAL A 310 -5.97 11.62 -8.16
CA VAL A 310 -6.64 10.45 -7.59
C VAL A 310 -8.06 10.32 -8.16
N ASP A 311 -8.33 9.15 -8.76
CA ASP A 311 -9.62 8.76 -9.34
C ASP A 311 -10.50 7.97 -8.39
N SER A 312 -9.90 7.11 -7.56
CA SER A 312 -10.63 6.29 -6.59
C SER A 312 -9.88 6.08 -5.29
N VAL A 313 -10.62 5.86 -4.21
CA VAL A 313 -10.10 5.51 -2.89
C VAL A 313 -10.85 4.26 -2.42
N VAL A 314 -10.15 3.21 -2.02
CA VAL A 314 -10.74 1.99 -1.48
C VAL A 314 -10.30 1.78 -0.02
N LEU A 315 -11.26 1.50 0.86
CA LEU A 315 -11.04 1.37 2.30
C LEU A 315 -12.08 0.46 3.00
N PRO A 316 -11.81 0.00 4.24
CA PRO A 316 -12.80 -0.67 5.10
C PRO A 316 -14.10 0.13 5.30
N ILE A 317 -15.21 -0.57 5.53
CA ILE A 317 -16.55 0.05 5.62
C ILE A 317 -16.72 1.02 6.80
N ASP A 318 -16.02 0.76 7.89
CA ASP A 318 -16.14 1.45 9.17
C ASP A 318 -14.93 2.33 9.49
N ALA A 319 -14.04 2.55 8.52
CA ALA A 319 -12.80 3.31 8.67
C ALA A 319 -12.80 4.67 7.92
N CYS A 320 -13.97 5.26 7.65
CA CYS A 320 -14.05 6.49 6.87
C CYS A 320 -13.67 7.76 7.65
N GLY A 321 -13.40 7.64 8.96
CA GLY A 321 -13.09 8.75 9.86
C GLY A 321 -11.65 9.27 9.79
N GLY A 322 -10.75 8.55 9.13
CA GLY A 322 -9.35 8.97 8.99
C GLY A 322 -9.18 10.26 8.20
N ASP A 323 -8.17 11.06 8.57
CA ASP A 323 -7.93 12.39 8.01
C ASP A 323 -7.82 12.39 6.48
N GLY A 324 -7.07 11.44 5.90
CA GLY A 324 -6.95 11.30 4.45
C GLY A 324 -8.29 11.02 3.75
N THR A 325 -9.13 10.15 4.31
CA THR A 325 -10.46 9.85 3.75
C THR A 325 -11.37 11.08 3.81
N LEU A 326 -11.40 11.75 4.96
CA LEU A 326 -12.18 12.98 5.14
C LEU A 326 -11.70 14.08 4.19
N ALA A 327 -10.38 14.21 3.99
CA ALA A 327 -9.80 15.15 3.05
C ALA A 327 -10.29 14.86 1.63
N PHE A 328 -10.22 13.61 1.15
CA PHE A 328 -10.74 13.22 -0.18
C PHE A 328 -12.24 13.49 -0.32
N ALA A 329 -13.04 13.18 0.70
CA ALA A 329 -14.50 13.33 0.68
C ALA A 329 -14.97 14.79 0.63
N ARG A 330 -14.15 15.73 1.10
CA ARG A 330 -14.47 17.18 1.14
C ARG A 330 -14.06 17.94 -0.13
N ARG A 331 -13.36 17.28 -1.06
CA ARG A 331 -12.84 17.95 -2.26
C ARG A 331 -13.95 18.38 -3.21
N LYS A 332 -13.65 19.39 -4.03
CA LYS A 332 -14.55 19.84 -5.11
C LYS A 332 -14.69 18.78 -6.21
N ASN A 333 -13.57 18.22 -6.65
CA ASN A 333 -13.52 17.08 -7.54
C ASN A 333 -13.14 15.87 -6.69
N LYS A 334 -14.16 15.12 -6.26
CA LYS A 334 -13.97 13.98 -5.36
C LYS A 334 -13.56 12.74 -6.17
N PRO A 335 -12.63 11.93 -5.67
CA PRO A 335 -12.45 10.59 -6.20
C PRO A 335 -13.68 9.73 -5.89
N LEU A 336 -13.83 8.63 -6.62
CA LEU A 336 -14.80 7.58 -6.30
C LEU A 336 -14.37 6.87 -5.02
N ILE A 337 -15.06 7.13 -3.91
CA ILE A 337 -14.82 6.44 -2.64
C ILE A 337 -15.57 5.10 -2.65
N ILE A 338 -14.85 4.02 -2.41
CA ILE A 338 -15.37 2.64 -2.43
C ILE A 338 -15.09 2.02 -1.07
N VAL A 339 -16.15 1.61 -0.39
CA VAL A 339 -16.05 1.02 0.95
C VAL A 339 -16.40 -0.47 0.90
N VAL A 340 -15.58 -1.30 1.53
CA VAL A 340 -15.67 -2.76 1.43
C VAL A 340 -16.30 -3.34 2.69
N GLU A 341 -17.49 -3.93 2.56
CA GLU A 341 -18.28 -4.43 3.69
C GLU A 341 -17.61 -5.60 4.42
N GLU A 342 -16.99 -6.56 3.72
CA GLU A 342 -16.30 -7.69 4.39
C GLU A 342 -15.03 -7.27 5.15
N ASN A 343 -14.50 -6.08 4.90
CA ASN A 343 -13.33 -5.59 5.62
C ASN A 343 -13.81 -4.73 6.79
N GLU A 344 -14.19 -5.39 7.88
CA GLU A 344 -14.59 -4.76 9.14
C GLU A 344 -13.35 -4.48 10.01
N THR A 345 -13.47 -3.47 10.86
CA THR A 345 -12.48 -3.06 11.86
C THR A 345 -13.16 -2.84 13.22
N VAL A 346 -12.39 -2.47 14.25
CA VAL A 346 -12.97 -2.04 15.54
C VAL A 346 -13.59 -0.64 15.51
N LEU A 347 -13.39 0.10 14.41
CA LEU A 347 -13.93 1.45 14.26
C LEU A 347 -15.43 1.41 13.96
N SER A 348 -16.04 2.60 13.91
CA SER A 348 -17.48 2.68 13.60
C SER A 348 -17.81 3.84 12.66
N ASP A 349 -16.81 4.37 11.97
CA ASP A 349 -16.88 5.53 11.10
C ASP A 349 -17.37 5.14 9.71
N THR A 350 -18.66 4.85 9.60
CA THR A 350 -19.28 4.46 8.33
C THR A 350 -19.55 5.69 7.44
N PRO A 351 -19.60 5.54 6.11
CA PRO A 351 -19.91 6.65 5.22
C PRO A 351 -21.27 7.28 5.51
N ASP A 352 -22.28 6.51 5.93
CA ASP A 352 -23.60 7.05 6.27
C ASP A 352 -23.54 7.97 7.50
N LYS A 353 -22.80 7.58 8.55
CA LYS A 353 -22.64 8.38 9.77
C LYS A 353 -21.91 9.68 9.49
N LEU A 354 -20.92 9.64 8.60
CA LEU A 354 -20.10 10.79 8.23
C LEU A 354 -20.64 11.59 7.03
N GLN A 355 -21.77 11.16 6.46
CA GLN A 355 -22.38 11.78 5.27
C GLN A 355 -21.43 11.84 4.07
N ILE A 356 -20.65 10.79 3.88
CA ILE A 356 -19.71 10.62 2.76
C ILE A 356 -20.41 9.85 1.64
N GLU A 357 -20.40 10.42 0.44
CA GLU A 357 -20.84 9.73 -0.77
C GLU A 357 -19.82 8.64 -1.12
N ALA A 358 -20.23 7.37 -1.02
CA ALA A 358 -19.39 6.22 -1.29
C ALA A 358 -20.17 5.09 -1.97
N VAL A 359 -19.49 4.32 -2.80
CA VAL A 359 -19.99 3.06 -3.35
C VAL A 359 -19.70 1.95 -2.36
N LYS A 360 -20.74 1.36 -1.78
CA LYS A 360 -20.63 0.18 -0.92
C LYS A 360 -20.55 -1.07 -1.78
N VAL A 361 -19.54 -1.90 -1.53
CA VAL A 361 -19.33 -3.18 -2.19
C VAL A 361 -19.13 -4.26 -1.14
N SER A 362 -19.57 -5.48 -1.45
CA SER A 362 -19.55 -6.54 -0.45
C SER A 362 -18.14 -7.08 -0.19
N ASN A 363 -17.25 -7.05 -1.19
CA ASN A 363 -15.91 -7.61 -1.11
C ASN A 363 -14.90 -6.92 -2.03
N TYR A 364 -13.62 -7.23 -1.87
CA TYR A 364 -12.57 -6.64 -2.72
C TYR A 364 -12.66 -7.03 -4.20
N TRP A 365 -13.25 -8.18 -4.55
CA TRP A 365 -13.45 -8.54 -5.97
C TRP A 365 -14.41 -7.57 -6.64
N GLU A 366 -15.49 -7.23 -5.95
CA GLU A 366 -16.44 -6.21 -6.42
C GLU A 366 -15.79 -4.83 -6.45
N ALA A 367 -15.00 -4.46 -5.43
CA ALA A 367 -14.25 -3.20 -5.42
C ALA A 367 -13.35 -3.05 -6.67
N ILE A 368 -12.60 -4.11 -7.00
CA ILE A 368 -11.75 -4.18 -8.20
C ILE A 368 -12.59 -4.04 -9.47
N GLY A 369 -13.74 -4.70 -9.54
CA GLY A 369 -14.68 -4.58 -10.67
C GLY A 369 -15.23 -3.17 -10.86
N VAL A 370 -15.57 -2.49 -9.76
CA VAL A 370 -16.01 -1.08 -9.76
C VAL A 370 -14.90 -0.17 -10.27
N ILE A 371 -13.66 -0.36 -9.80
CA ILE A 371 -12.49 0.41 -10.25
C ILE A 371 -12.22 0.17 -11.73
N ALA A 372 -12.30 -1.08 -12.20
CA ALA A 372 -12.13 -1.42 -13.62
C ALA A 372 -13.18 -0.74 -14.50
N ALA A 373 -14.45 -0.75 -14.08
CA ALA A 373 -15.54 -0.05 -14.77
C ALA A 373 -15.31 1.46 -14.81
N HIS A 374 -14.96 2.05 -13.67
CA HIS A 374 -14.70 3.49 -13.56
C HIS A 374 -13.53 3.92 -14.45
N LYS A 375 -12.41 3.19 -14.43
CA LYS A 375 -11.27 3.42 -15.33
C LYS A 375 -11.65 3.32 -16.82
N ALA A 376 -12.55 2.40 -17.17
CA ALA A 376 -13.05 2.27 -18.54
C ALA A 376 -13.96 3.44 -18.96
N GLY A 377 -14.40 4.30 -18.02
CA GLY A 377 -15.41 5.34 -18.26
C GLY A 377 -16.84 4.78 -18.28
N VAL A 378 -17.06 3.62 -17.66
CA VAL A 378 -18.36 2.97 -17.54
C VAL A 378 -18.94 3.27 -16.17
N LEU A 379 -20.20 3.70 -16.13
CA LEU A 379 -20.94 3.85 -14.87
C LEU A 379 -21.08 2.47 -14.20
N PRO A 380 -20.55 2.24 -12.97
CA PRO A 380 -20.57 0.92 -12.35
C PRO A 380 -21.97 0.30 -12.22
N ASP A 381 -23.00 1.13 -11.96
CA ASP A 381 -24.40 0.68 -11.90
C ASP A 381 -24.91 0.08 -13.23
N ALA A 382 -24.29 0.40 -14.37
CA ALA A 382 -24.65 -0.19 -15.67
C ALA A 382 -24.30 -1.68 -15.75
N LEU A 383 -23.38 -2.15 -14.91
CA LEU A 383 -23.01 -3.56 -14.82
C LEU A 383 -23.91 -4.34 -13.84
N ARG A 384 -24.81 -3.66 -13.14
CA ARG A 384 -25.71 -4.26 -12.16
C ARG A 384 -27.10 -4.45 -12.76
N ARG A 385 -27.66 -5.64 -12.52
CA ARG A 385 -29.04 -5.94 -12.93
C ARG A 385 -30.00 -4.91 -12.34
N ASN A 386 -30.82 -4.31 -13.19
CA ASN A 386 -31.89 -3.37 -12.83
C ASN A 386 -31.44 -2.11 -12.05
N ARG A 387 -30.18 -1.68 -12.16
CA ARG A 387 -29.71 -0.42 -11.53
C ARG A 387 -29.70 0.79 -12.45
N ILE A 388 -29.97 0.60 -13.75
CA ILE A 388 -30.15 1.69 -14.71
C ILE A 388 -31.64 1.96 -14.91
N GLY A 389 -32.08 3.14 -14.49
CA GLY A 389 -33.42 3.66 -14.73
C GLY A 389 -33.50 4.53 -16.00
N ASN A 390 -34.72 4.93 -16.36
CA ASN A 390 -34.93 5.93 -17.40
C ASN A 390 -34.39 7.31 -16.94
N ILE A 391 -33.84 8.08 -17.87
CA ILE A 391 -33.37 9.45 -17.60
C ILE A 391 -34.56 10.33 -17.20
N CYS A 392 -34.44 11.07 -16.09
CA CYS A 392 -35.45 12.01 -15.64
C CYS A 392 -35.24 13.40 -16.26
N SER A 393 -36.32 14.09 -16.66
CA SER A 393 -36.26 15.50 -17.06
C SER A 393 -36.10 16.39 -15.83
N VAL A 394 -35.09 17.26 -15.80
CA VAL A 394 -34.99 18.32 -14.79
C VAL A 394 -36.05 19.37 -15.09
N SER A 395 -37.06 19.51 -14.23
CA SER A 395 -38.01 20.62 -14.33
C SER A 395 -37.32 21.91 -13.88
N VAL A 396 -37.04 22.80 -14.82
CA VAL A 396 -36.63 24.16 -14.50
C VAL A 396 -37.87 24.88 -13.95
N ALA A 397 -37.90 25.16 -12.65
CA ALA A 397 -38.91 26.04 -12.09
C ALA A 397 -38.79 27.41 -12.79
N PRO A 398 -39.86 27.96 -13.38
CA PRO A 398 -39.79 29.27 -14.01
C PRO A 398 -39.43 30.32 -12.93
N PRO A 399 -38.53 31.27 -13.22
CA PRO A 399 -38.25 32.38 -12.34
C PRO A 399 -39.46 33.31 -12.42
N ASN A 400 -40.46 33.07 -11.58
CA ASN A 400 -41.33 34.06 -10.94
C ASN A 400 -42.51 33.34 -10.30
N GLY A 401 -42.74 33.68 -9.03
CA GLY A 401 -43.79 33.09 -8.20
C GLY A 401 -45.16 33.12 -8.88
N SER A 402 -45.65 31.94 -9.20
CA SER A 402 -47.08 31.67 -9.23
C SER A 402 -47.28 30.27 -8.65
N ALA A 403 -47.87 30.24 -7.47
CA ALA A 403 -48.36 29.02 -6.88
C ALA A 403 -49.44 28.44 -7.81
N VAL A 404 -49.24 27.22 -8.28
CA VAL A 404 -50.35 26.38 -8.74
C VAL A 404 -50.31 25.10 -7.93
N ALA A 405 -51.37 24.94 -7.15
CA ALA A 405 -51.60 23.81 -6.27
C ALA A 405 -51.86 22.52 -7.05
N SER A 406 -51.36 21.43 -6.46
CA SER A 406 -51.88 20.05 -6.47
C SER A 406 -52.32 19.43 -7.80
N PHE A 407 -51.66 18.33 -8.18
CA PHE A 407 -52.41 17.13 -8.53
C PHE A 407 -51.94 15.95 -7.67
N ALA A 408 -52.93 15.32 -7.07
CA ALA A 408 -52.80 14.25 -6.09
C ALA A 408 -52.23 12.98 -6.72
N SER A 409 -51.46 12.28 -5.89
CA SER A 409 -51.28 10.85 -5.96
C SER A 409 -52.62 10.12 -5.95
N SER A 410 -52.94 9.41 -7.02
CA SER A 410 -53.83 8.25 -6.96
C SER A 410 -53.64 7.38 -8.18
N ALA A 411 -53.24 6.14 -7.93
CA ALA A 411 -53.61 4.94 -8.68
C ALA A 411 -53.54 5.03 -10.22
N TRP A 412 -52.41 4.58 -10.78
CA TRP A 412 -52.41 3.88 -12.07
C TRP A 412 -52.18 2.39 -11.86
N SER A 413 -52.96 1.85 -10.92
CA SER A 413 -53.17 0.41 -10.69
C SER A 413 -54.04 -0.24 -11.77
N ASP A 414 -54.41 0.47 -12.84
CA ASP A 414 -55.43 0.03 -13.82
C ASP A 414 -54.92 -0.12 -15.26
N VAL A 415 -53.60 -0.09 -15.51
CA VAL A 415 -53.04 -0.44 -16.85
C VAL A 415 -52.29 -1.78 -16.87
N GLU A 416 -52.12 -2.41 -15.71
CA GLU A 416 -51.52 -3.75 -15.59
C GLU A 416 -52.51 -4.91 -15.88
N ALA A 417 -53.80 -4.62 -16.12
CA ALA A 417 -54.83 -5.65 -16.32
C ALA A 417 -55.12 -6.05 -17.79
N SER A 418 -54.49 -5.43 -18.80
CA SER A 418 -54.82 -5.71 -20.22
C SER A 418 -53.68 -6.20 -21.12
N PHE A 419 -52.46 -6.41 -20.61
CA PHE A 419 -51.34 -6.91 -21.43
C PHE A 419 -50.61 -8.13 -20.87
N ARG A 420 -51.33 -8.98 -20.11
CA ARG A 420 -51.11 -10.44 -20.14
C ARG A 420 -52.21 -11.07 -20.97
N ARG A 421 -52.01 -11.14 -22.29
CA ARG A 421 -52.70 -12.10 -23.15
C ARG A 421 -51.88 -12.29 -24.44
N HIS A 422 -51.21 -13.43 -24.50
CA HIS A 422 -50.52 -14.08 -25.64
C HIS A 422 -49.00 -13.84 -25.78
N SER A 423 -48.30 -14.97 -25.79
CA SER A 423 -46.87 -15.27 -26.06
C SER A 423 -45.92 -15.14 -24.87
#